data_AF-F8JIC2-F1
#
_entry.id   AF-F8JIC2-F1
#
_cell.length_a   1.000
_cell.length_b   1.000
_cell.length_c   1.000
_cell.angle_alpha   90.00
_cell.angle_beta   90.00
_cell.angle_gamma   90.00
#
_symmetry.space_group_name_H-M   'P 1'
#
loop_
_entity.id
_entity.type
_entity.pdbx_description
1 polymer ?
#
loop_
_entity_poly.entity_id
_entity_poly.type
_entity_poly.pdbx_seq_one_letter_code
_entity_poly.pdbx_strand_id
1 'polypeptide(L)'
;MGGYLKRTASRAGVSLLAIACAGSAACAVEATTGCSKEDFEAVVEEAAGSLRDLNLKNRPPFQEKLRALKDKRHWSHDEFMEKAKPFVRDDKTVIYDQTTNELLSEIAMMGQQGAEADTPDCARMQDLREHMKKLIDTLSAKWAYMFQKLDAELAN
;
A
#
# COMPACT_ATOMS: atom_id res chain seq x y z
N MET A 1 18.27 52.65 6.53
CA MET A 1 19.20 53.58 5.87
C MET A 1 20.52 52.83 5.74
N GLY A 2 20.86 52.22 4.62
CA GLY A 2 21.16 52.87 3.34
C GLY A 2 22.68 52.80 3.16
N GLY A 3 23.18 52.04 2.18
CA GLY A 3 24.61 51.98 1.91
C GLY A 3 25.06 50.79 1.09
N TYR A 4 24.70 50.78 -0.19
CA TYR A 4 25.33 49.94 -1.22
C TYR A 4 26.63 50.59 -1.72
N LEU A 5 27.48 49.74 -2.33
CA LEU A 5 28.60 50.06 -3.24
C LEU A 5 29.91 50.44 -2.52
N LYS A 6 31.08 49.88 -2.86
CA LYS A 6 31.64 49.76 -4.21
C LYS A 6 32.77 48.73 -4.28
N ARG A 7 32.94 48.17 -5.48
CA ARG A 7 33.97 47.22 -5.93
C ARG A 7 35.39 47.78 -5.81
N THR A 8 36.34 46.91 -5.49
CA THR A 8 37.76 47.06 -5.85
C THR A 8 38.23 45.81 -6.59
N ALA A 9 38.98 46.04 -7.66
CA ALA A 9 39.46 45.04 -8.60
C ALA A 9 40.90 44.59 -8.26
N SER A 10 41.21 43.40 -8.78
CA SER A 10 42.54 42.89 -9.12
C SER A 10 43.53 42.60 -8.00
N ARG A 11 43.90 41.31 -7.91
CA ARG A 11 45.28 40.88 -8.17
C ARG A 11 45.34 39.39 -8.48
N ALA A 12 46.05 39.07 -9.55
CA ALA A 12 46.39 37.74 -9.99
C ALA A 12 47.16 36.97 -8.90
N GLY A 13 46.80 35.70 -8.72
CA GLY A 13 47.52 34.74 -7.90
C GLY A 13 47.22 33.36 -8.44
N VAL A 14 48.11 32.86 -9.30
CA VAL A 14 48.12 31.46 -9.73
C VAL A 14 48.40 30.59 -8.51
N SER A 15 47.50 29.65 -8.22
CA SER A 15 47.83 28.45 -7.44
C SER A 15 46.88 27.35 -7.87
N LEU A 16 47.42 26.43 -8.68
CA LEU A 16 46.86 25.10 -8.88
C LEU A 16 46.74 24.44 -7.51
N LEU A 17 45.51 24.20 -7.04
CA LEU A 17 45.25 23.17 -6.06
C LEU A 17 44.61 22.00 -6.79
N ALA A 18 45.45 21.09 -7.26
CA ALA A 18 45.05 19.76 -7.65
C ALA A 18 44.56 19.03 -6.39
N ILE A 19 43.24 18.97 -6.19
CA ILE A 19 42.64 18.09 -5.19
C ILE A 19 42.69 16.69 -5.79
N ALA A 20 43.69 15.94 -5.36
CA ALA A 20 43.80 14.50 -5.55
C ALA A 20 42.68 13.80 -4.75
N CYS A 21 41.61 13.40 -5.42
CA CYS A 21 40.72 12.36 -4.92
C CYS A 21 41.42 11.00 -5.11
N ALA A 22 42.32 10.67 -4.19
CA ALA A 22 42.88 9.33 -4.07
C ALA A 22 42.06 8.56 -3.04
N GLY A 23 41.37 7.52 -3.53
CA GLY A 23 41.10 6.31 -2.76
C GLY A 23 40.13 6.44 -1.60
N SER A 24 38.84 6.34 -1.90
CA SER A 24 37.92 5.50 -1.14
C SER A 24 36.75 5.19 -2.04
N ALA A 25 36.43 3.90 -2.08
CA ALA A 25 35.36 3.22 -2.80
C ALA A 25 34.35 4.15 -3.46
N ALA A 26 34.17 3.93 -4.77
CA ALA A 26 32.89 4.10 -5.39
C ALA A 26 31.78 3.75 -4.38
N CYS A 27 30.90 4.70 -4.07
CA CYS A 27 29.52 4.35 -3.82
C CYS A 27 28.97 3.81 -5.14
N ALA A 28 29.49 2.66 -5.57
CA ALA A 28 28.67 1.68 -6.24
C ALA A 28 27.64 1.33 -5.17
N VAL A 29 26.50 2.02 -5.24
CA VAL A 29 25.25 1.33 -4.97
C VAL A 29 25.27 0.20 -6.00
N GLU A 30 25.87 -0.93 -5.63
CA GLU A 30 25.53 -2.17 -6.28
C GLU A 30 24.03 -2.26 -6.09
N ALA A 31 23.28 -1.93 -7.14
CA ALA A 31 21.95 -2.47 -7.28
C ALA A 31 22.17 -3.98 -7.15
N THR A 32 21.85 -4.52 -5.98
CA THR A 32 21.88 -5.96 -5.75
C THR A 32 21.00 -6.55 -6.84
N THR A 33 21.62 -7.13 -7.85
CA THR A 33 20.96 -7.82 -8.96
C THR A 33 20.43 -9.19 -8.50
N GLY A 34 19.91 -9.21 -7.27
CA GLY A 34 19.44 -10.35 -6.53
C GLY A 34 18.56 -9.87 -5.37
N CYS A 35 17.60 -10.71 -5.00
CA CYS A 35 16.70 -10.52 -3.88
C CYS A 35 17.36 -11.04 -2.60
N SER A 36 17.02 -10.42 -1.48
CA SER A 36 17.45 -10.78 -0.13
C SER A 36 16.29 -11.35 0.68
N LYS A 37 16.58 -11.96 1.83
CA LYS A 37 15.54 -12.39 2.77
C LYS A 37 14.74 -11.20 3.29
N GLU A 38 15.42 -10.08 3.51
CA GLU A 38 14.85 -8.82 3.93
C GLU A 38 13.84 -8.29 2.90
N ASP A 39 14.06 -8.55 1.60
CA ASP A 39 13.09 -8.19 0.56
C ASP A 39 11.79 -9.00 0.63
N PHE A 40 11.85 -10.28 1.05
CA PHE A 40 10.64 -11.08 1.27
C PHE A 40 9.81 -10.51 2.42
N GLU A 41 10.45 -10.19 3.55
CA GLU A 41 9.78 -9.58 4.71
C GLU A 41 9.21 -8.20 4.38
N ALA A 42 9.96 -7.38 3.62
CA ALA A 42 9.51 -6.07 3.17
C ALA A 42 8.26 -6.13 2.28
N VAL A 43 8.18 -7.10 1.36
CA VAL A 43 6.97 -7.32 0.52
C VAL A 43 5.75 -7.66 1.38
N VAL A 44 5.93 -8.48 2.43
CA VAL A 44 4.85 -8.83 3.35
C VAL A 44 4.39 -7.61 4.15
N GLU A 45 5.32 -6.82 4.69
CA GLU A 45 4.97 -5.61 5.44
C GLU A 45 4.30 -4.55 4.56
N GLU A 46 4.77 -4.34 3.33
CA GLU A 46 4.16 -3.41 2.36
C GLU A 46 2.70 -3.77 2.08
N ALA A 47 2.42 -5.05 1.85
CA ALA A 47 1.06 -5.51 1.63
C ALA A 47 0.20 -5.35 2.89
N ALA A 48 0.72 -5.72 4.07
CA ALA A 48 0.01 -5.53 5.33
C ALA A 48 -0.31 -4.05 5.60
N GLY A 49 0.62 -3.15 5.28
CA GLY A 49 0.42 -1.70 5.30
C GLY A 49 -0.71 -1.26 4.36
N SER A 50 -0.64 -1.69 3.11
CA SER A 50 -1.65 -1.40 2.09
C SER A 50 -3.06 -1.86 2.49
N LEU A 51 -3.16 -3.03 3.13
CA LEU A 51 -4.45 -3.54 3.63
C LEU A 51 -5.01 -2.71 4.79
N ARG A 52 -4.15 -2.28 5.72
CA ARG A 52 -4.56 -1.39 6.82
C ARG A 52 -5.05 -0.06 6.27
N ASP A 53 -4.30 0.54 5.36
CA ASP A 53 -4.65 1.82 4.73
C ASP A 53 -5.95 1.73 3.92
N LEU A 54 -6.14 0.64 3.18
CA LEU A 54 -7.37 0.39 2.43
C LEU A 54 -8.58 0.33 3.38
N ASN A 55 -8.47 -0.35 4.52
CA ASN A 55 -9.55 -0.40 5.50
C ASN A 55 -9.81 0.95 6.17
N LEU A 56 -8.76 1.67 6.56
CA LEU A 56 -8.85 3.00 7.18
C LEU A 56 -9.48 4.02 6.23
N LYS A 57 -9.14 3.95 4.93
CA LYS A 57 -9.68 4.82 3.88
C LYS A 57 -11.16 4.58 3.63
N ASN A 58 -11.58 3.31 3.56
CA ASN A 58 -12.93 2.97 3.08
C ASN A 58 -13.97 2.86 4.20
N ARG A 59 -13.61 2.41 5.41
CA ARG A 59 -14.59 2.15 6.47
C ARG A 59 -15.36 3.42 6.91
N PRO A 60 -14.72 4.57 7.20
CA PRO A 60 -15.46 5.76 7.60
C PRO A 60 -16.51 6.25 6.58
N PRO A 61 -16.16 6.48 5.28
CA PRO A 61 -17.16 6.92 4.30
C PRO A 61 -18.23 5.86 4.01
N PHE A 62 -17.90 4.57 4.11
CA PHE A 62 -18.89 3.51 3.98
C PHE A 62 -19.92 3.54 5.13
N GLN A 63 -19.46 3.73 6.37
CA GLN A 63 -20.36 3.89 7.52
C GLN A 63 -21.23 5.15 7.40
N GLU A 64 -20.69 6.24 6.87
CA GLU A 64 -21.46 7.45 6.59
C GLU A 64 -22.60 7.20 5.61
N LYS A 65 -22.33 6.50 4.50
CA LYS A 65 -23.36 6.14 3.51
C LYS A 65 -24.43 5.21 4.10
N LEU A 66 -24.05 4.28 4.97
CA LEU A 66 -25.02 3.46 5.70
C LEU A 66 -25.95 4.29 6.60
N ARG A 67 -25.42 5.32 7.29
CA ARG A 67 -26.24 6.25 8.07
C ARG A 67 -27.16 7.08 7.17
N ALA A 68 -26.64 7.60 6.06
CA ALA A 68 -27.45 8.33 5.09
C ALA A 68 -28.60 7.46 4.52
N LEU A 69 -28.34 6.18 4.26
CA LEU A 69 -29.37 5.25 3.79
C LEU A 69 -30.43 4.99 4.86
N LYS A 70 -30.00 4.82 6.12
CA LYS A 70 -30.91 4.68 7.26
C LYS A 70 -31.87 5.87 7.33
N ASP A 71 -31.33 7.08 7.26
CA ASP A 71 -32.10 8.32 7.36
C ASP A 71 -33.09 8.45 6.18
N LYS A 72 -32.61 8.19 4.95
CA LYS A 72 -33.44 8.20 3.74
C LYS A 72 -34.61 7.21 3.82
N ARG A 73 -34.39 6.04 4.41
CA ARG A 73 -35.40 4.98 4.52
C ARG A 73 -36.21 5.05 5.81
N HIS A 74 -35.94 6.04 6.67
CA HIS A 74 -36.55 6.22 7.98
C HIS A 74 -36.50 4.97 8.86
N TRP A 75 -35.41 4.20 8.77
CA TRP A 75 -35.26 2.99 9.58
C TRP A 75 -34.99 3.36 11.04
N SER A 76 -35.65 2.64 11.94
CA SER A 76 -35.27 2.58 13.36
C SER A 76 -33.86 1.99 13.53
N HIS A 77 -33.34 2.03 14.76
CA HIS A 77 -32.05 1.39 15.04
C HIS A 77 -32.10 -0.12 14.80
N ASP A 78 -33.17 -0.79 15.25
CA ASP A 78 -33.31 -2.25 15.12
C ASP A 78 -33.46 -2.66 13.66
N GLU A 79 -34.26 -1.93 12.89
CA GLU A 79 -34.37 -2.16 11.44
C GLU A 79 -33.05 -1.91 10.73
N PHE A 80 -32.28 -0.90 11.13
CA PHE A 80 -30.96 -0.66 10.56
C PHE A 80 -30.02 -1.85 10.77
N MET A 81 -30.00 -2.44 11.97
CA MET A 81 -29.14 -3.57 12.27
C MET A 81 -29.46 -4.80 11.40
N GLU A 82 -30.72 -4.99 11.01
CA GLU A 82 -31.12 -6.09 10.11
C GLU A 82 -30.97 -5.74 8.63
N LYS A 83 -31.46 -4.56 8.22
CA LYS A 83 -31.51 -4.15 6.81
C LYS A 83 -30.16 -3.69 6.27
N ALA A 84 -29.20 -3.32 7.12
CA ALA A 84 -27.84 -2.98 6.70
C ALA A 84 -26.99 -4.22 6.38
N LYS A 85 -27.29 -5.39 6.96
CA LYS A 85 -26.54 -6.65 6.76
C LYS A 85 -26.23 -6.96 5.29
N PRO A 86 -27.20 -6.95 4.36
CA PRO A 86 -26.94 -7.28 2.95
C PRO A 86 -25.97 -6.30 2.26
N PHE A 87 -25.74 -5.09 2.78
CA PHE A 87 -24.77 -4.16 2.20
C PHE A 87 -23.33 -4.46 2.60
N VAL A 88 -23.14 -5.26 3.65
CA VAL A 88 -21.82 -5.69 4.16
C VAL A 88 -21.54 -7.15 3.85
N ARG A 89 -22.58 -7.99 3.87
CA ARG A 89 -22.49 -9.44 3.69
C ARG A 89 -23.65 -9.99 2.86
N ASP A 90 -23.29 -10.61 1.76
CA ASP A 90 -24.10 -11.31 0.77
C ASP A 90 -23.24 -12.38 0.06
N ASP A 91 -23.81 -13.11 -0.88
CA ASP A 91 -23.11 -14.20 -1.56
C ASP A 91 -21.83 -13.74 -2.27
N LYS A 92 -21.81 -12.53 -2.84
CA LYS A 92 -20.64 -12.00 -3.56
C LYS A 92 -19.53 -11.55 -2.62
N THR A 93 -19.88 -10.90 -1.52
CA THR A 93 -18.92 -10.53 -0.46
C THR A 93 -18.38 -11.75 0.28
N VAL A 94 -19.16 -12.83 0.41
CA VAL A 94 -18.67 -14.12 0.90
C VAL A 94 -17.60 -14.69 -0.02
N ILE A 95 -17.78 -14.62 -1.34
CA ILE A 95 -16.74 -15.07 -2.29
C ILE A 95 -15.47 -14.22 -2.14
N TYR A 96 -15.59 -12.89 -2.03
CA TYR A 96 -14.42 -12.04 -1.76
C TYR A 96 -13.71 -12.43 -0.46
N ASP A 97 -14.47 -12.71 0.61
CA ASP A 97 -13.90 -13.13 1.90
C ASP A 97 -13.18 -14.48 1.81
N GLN A 98 -13.74 -15.44 1.08
CA GLN A 98 -13.10 -16.73 0.83
C GLN A 98 -11.79 -16.56 0.06
N THR A 99 -11.82 -15.84 -1.06
CA THR A 99 -10.61 -15.57 -1.87
C THR A 99 -9.56 -14.80 -1.07
N THR A 100 -9.95 -13.83 -0.23
CA THR A 100 -9.03 -13.14 0.68
C THR A 100 -8.35 -14.12 1.64
N ASN A 101 -9.10 -15.03 2.27
CA ASN A 101 -8.53 -16.00 3.20
C ASN A 101 -7.59 -17.00 2.51
N GLU A 102 -7.94 -17.45 1.30
CA GLU A 102 -7.10 -18.32 0.47
C GLU A 102 -5.77 -17.64 0.16
N LEU A 103 -5.82 -16.39 -0.34
CA LEU A 103 -4.62 -15.62 -0.67
C LEU A 103 -3.75 -15.38 0.57
N LEU A 104 -4.33 -15.05 1.71
CA LEU A 104 -3.59 -14.87 2.96
C LEU A 104 -2.87 -16.16 3.39
N SER A 105 -3.51 -17.32 3.22
CA SER A 105 -2.91 -18.62 3.52
C SER A 105 -1.74 -18.94 2.58
N GLU A 106 -1.92 -18.71 1.27
CA GLU A 106 -0.88 -18.90 0.26
C GLU A 106 0.32 -17.99 0.51
N ILE A 107 0.06 -16.70 0.76
CA ILE A 107 1.07 -15.70 1.11
C ILE A 107 1.89 -16.11 2.34
N ALA A 108 1.22 -16.56 3.41
CA ALA A 108 1.90 -16.96 4.63
C ALA A 108 2.83 -18.17 4.38
N MET A 109 2.33 -19.17 3.63
CA MET A 109 3.12 -20.33 3.23
C MET A 109 4.33 -19.92 2.37
N MET A 110 4.13 -19.05 1.37
CA MET A 110 5.21 -18.58 0.49
C MET A 110 6.26 -17.75 1.24
N GLY A 111 5.83 -16.88 2.15
CA GLY A 111 6.73 -16.09 3.00
C GLY A 111 7.60 -16.97 3.88
N GLN A 112 7.03 -18.00 4.51
CA GLN A 112 7.78 -18.98 5.31
C GLN A 112 8.78 -19.76 4.45
N GLN A 113 8.34 -20.29 3.31
CA GLN A 113 9.21 -21.03 2.39
C GLN A 113 10.36 -20.17 1.85
N GLY A 114 10.13 -18.88 1.59
CA GLY A 114 11.18 -17.95 1.18
C GLY A 114 12.18 -17.66 2.30
N ALA A 115 11.71 -17.53 3.54
CA ALA A 115 12.55 -17.25 4.71
C ALA A 115 13.41 -18.45 5.18
N GLU A 116 12.98 -19.67 4.86
CA GLU A 116 13.65 -20.94 5.16
C GLU A 116 14.55 -21.44 4.02
N ALA A 117 14.54 -20.80 2.85
CA ALA A 117 15.36 -21.22 1.71
C ALA A 117 16.85 -20.91 1.93
N ASP A 118 17.72 -21.90 1.69
CA ASP A 118 19.18 -21.75 1.79
C ASP A 118 19.75 -20.72 0.80
N THR A 119 19.06 -20.50 -0.33
CA THR A 119 19.41 -19.52 -1.35
C THR A 119 18.18 -18.69 -1.72
N PRO A 120 18.28 -17.35 -1.76
CA PRO A 120 17.18 -16.49 -2.20
C PRO A 120 16.70 -16.82 -3.62
N ASP A 121 15.41 -17.10 -3.76
CA ASP A 121 14.75 -17.38 -5.05
C ASP A 121 13.91 -16.17 -5.47
N CYS A 122 14.45 -15.38 -6.40
CA CYS A 122 13.82 -14.13 -6.79
C CYS A 122 12.58 -14.32 -7.66
N ALA A 123 12.41 -15.50 -8.27
CA ALA A 123 11.17 -15.84 -8.95
C ALA A 123 10.04 -16.02 -7.92
N ARG A 124 10.30 -16.73 -6.81
CA ARG A 124 9.33 -16.85 -5.71
C ARG A 124 8.96 -15.53 -5.07
N MET A 125 9.91 -14.59 -4.97
CA MET A 125 9.60 -13.24 -4.49
C MET A 125 8.67 -12.49 -5.45
N GLN A 126 8.84 -12.67 -6.77
CA GLN A 126 7.91 -12.11 -7.75
C GLN A 126 6.52 -12.73 -7.61
N ASP A 127 6.43 -14.06 -7.48
CA ASP A 127 5.16 -14.75 -7.23
C ASP A 127 4.49 -14.24 -5.94
N LEU A 128 5.26 -14.03 -4.87
CA LEU A 128 4.75 -13.48 -3.60
C LEU A 128 4.16 -12.08 -3.81
N ARG A 129 4.87 -11.21 -4.56
CA ARG A 129 4.37 -9.87 -4.91
C ARG A 129 3.08 -9.93 -5.70
N GLU A 130 2.94 -10.87 -6.63
CA GLU A 130 1.72 -11.07 -7.40
C GLU A 130 0.54 -11.50 -6.52
N HIS A 131 0.75 -12.41 -5.57
CA HIS A 131 -0.29 -12.83 -4.61
C HIS A 131 -0.70 -11.67 -3.70
N MET A 132 0.25 -10.88 -3.21
CA MET A 132 -0.02 -9.67 -2.43
C MET A 132 -0.84 -8.64 -3.21
N LYS A 133 -0.47 -8.41 -4.47
CA LYS A 133 -1.22 -7.53 -5.36
C LYS A 133 -2.65 -8.04 -5.56
N LYS A 134 -2.82 -9.34 -5.82
CA LYS A 134 -4.13 -9.96 -5.98
C LYS A 134 -4.99 -9.85 -4.72
N LEU A 135 -4.39 -9.93 -3.53
CA LEU A 135 -5.07 -9.73 -2.26
C LEU A 135 -5.60 -8.28 -2.11
N ILE A 136 -4.76 -7.29 -2.40
CA ILE A 136 -5.15 -5.87 -2.37
C ILE A 136 -6.24 -5.58 -3.42
N ASP A 137 -6.10 -6.12 -4.62
CA ASP A 137 -7.07 -5.94 -5.71
C ASP A 137 -8.43 -6.58 -5.34
N THR A 138 -8.42 -7.76 -4.72
CA THR A 138 -9.63 -8.46 -4.23
C THR A 138 -10.38 -7.63 -3.20
N LEU A 139 -9.67 -7.09 -2.20
CA LEU A 139 -10.29 -6.26 -1.17
C LEU A 139 -10.76 -4.91 -1.71
N SER A 140 -10.02 -4.33 -2.66
CA SER A 140 -10.44 -3.11 -3.36
C SER A 140 -11.72 -3.33 -4.15
N ALA A 141 -11.82 -4.46 -4.86
CA ALA A 141 -13.03 -4.86 -5.58
C ALA A 141 -14.21 -5.10 -4.62
N LYS A 142 -13.98 -5.71 -3.46
CA LYS A 142 -15.01 -5.85 -2.41
C LYS A 142 -15.53 -4.50 -1.95
N TRP A 143 -14.64 -3.56 -1.62
CA TRP A 143 -15.04 -2.20 -1.24
C TRP A 143 -15.84 -1.51 -2.33
N ALA A 144 -15.34 -1.52 -3.57
CA ALA A 144 -16.04 -0.92 -4.71
C ALA A 144 -17.44 -1.51 -4.90
N TYR A 145 -17.59 -2.83 -4.78
CA TYR A 145 -18.88 -3.50 -4.84
C TYR A 145 -19.83 -3.03 -3.75
N MET A 146 -19.38 -2.98 -2.48
CA MET A 146 -20.22 -2.53 -1.37
C MET A 146 -20.63 -1.06 -1.52
N PHE A 147 -19.73 -0.19 -2.00
CA PHE A 147 -20.06 1.22 -2.29
C PHE A 147 -21.09 1.34 -3.41
N GLN A 148 -20.92 0.63 -4.52
CA GLN A 148 -21.87 0.65 -5.63
C GLN A 148 -23.30 0.27 -5.19
N LYS A 149 -23.44 -0.71 -4.28
CA LYS A 149 -24.75 -1.07 -3.72
C LYS A 149 -25.39 0.09 -2.97
N LEU A 150 -24.63 0.77 -2.10
CA LEU A 150 -25.15 1.90 -1.34
C LEU A 150 -25.46 3.09 -2.24
N ASP A 151 -24.59 3.38 -3.20
CA ASP A 151 -24.78 4.50 -4.12
C ASP A 151 -26.04 4.33 -4.98
N ALA A 152 -26.31 3.11 -5.44
CA ALA A 152 -27.55 2.80 -6.14
C ALA A 152 -28.80 3.06 -5.27
N GLU A 153 -28.78 2.61 -4.01
CA GLU A 153 -29.90 2.85 -3.08
C GLU A 153 -30.06 4.32 -2.70
N LEU A 154 -28.96 5.07 -2.59
CA LEU A 154 -28.97 6.49 -2.27
C LEU A 154 -29.41 7.36 -3.46
N ALA A 155 -29.23 6.90 -4.70
CA ALA A 155 -29.72 7.58 -5.90
C ALA A 155 -31.22 7.37 -6.19
N ASN A 156 -31.84 6.30 -5.66
CA ASN A 156 -33.25 5.93 -5.88
C ASN A 156 -34.25 6.64 -4.98
#